data_AF-A0A927IA36-F1
#
_entry.id   AF-A0A927IA36-F1
#
_cell.length_a   1.000
_cell.length_b   1.000
_cell.length_c   1.000
_cell.angle_alpha   90.00
_cell.angle_beta   90.00
_cell.angle_gamma   90.00
#
_symmetry.space_group_name_H-M   'P 1'
#
loop_
_entity.id
_entity.type
_entity.pdbx_description
1 polymer ?
#
loop_
_entity_poly.entity_id
_entity_poly.type
_entity_poly.pdbx_seq_one_letter_code
_entity_poly.pdbx_strand_id
1 'polypeptide(L)'
;MTRPTTGQRVAAVVLLLLADLLVVGCLLWGYLWTGWLDGWNEGHPPEAPGLAREFMWYLAGGAVVTAGALAAFGRGAYATVQLVVLGGGAATFAALAAQKP
;
A
#
# COMPACT_ATOMS: atom_id res chain seq x y z
N MET A 1 23.76 4.84 25.10
CA MET A 1 22.73 4.41 24.11
C MET A 1 22.58 2.90 24.18
N THR A 2 21.46 2.40 24.69
CA THR A 2 21.18 0.95 24.80
C THR A 2 20.88 0.37 23.42
N ARG A 3 21.61 -0.68 23.03
CA ARG A 3 21.44 -1.33 21.72
C ARG A 3 20.13 -2.14 21.77
N PRO A 4 19.18 -1.94 20.84
CA PRO A 4 17.91 -2.67 20.87
C PRO A 4 18.14 -4.16 20.68
N THR A 5 17.44 -4.97 21.48
CA THR A 5 17.53 -6.43 21.48
C THR A 5 16.97 -7.00 20.17
N THR A 6 17.38 -8.23 19.81
CA THR A 6 16.88 -8.90 18.60
C THR A 6 15.35 -9.00 18.59
N GLY A 7 14.74 -9.30 19.75
CA GLY A 7 13.28 -9.35 19.90
C GLY A 7 12.59 -8.01 19.61
N GLN A 8 13.15 -6.89 20.09
CA GLN A 8 12.60 -5.55 19.80
C GLN A 8 12.67 -5.19 18.32
N ARG A 9 13.72 -5.63 17.62
CA ARG A 9 13.85 -5.40 16.17
C ARG A 9 12.82 -6.20 15.38
N VAL A 10 12.62 -7.47 15.74
CA VAL A 10 11.61 -8.33 15.10
C VAL A 10 10.20 -7.78 15.34
N ALA A 11 9.89 -7.39 16.59
CA ALA A 11 8.58 -6.81 16.92
C ALA A 11 8.28 -5.54 16.12
N ALA A 12 9.25 -4.63 15.98
CA ALA A 12 9.08 -3.41 15.20
C ALA A 12 8.80 -3.71 13.71
N VAL A 13 9.46 -4.73 13.15
CA VAL A 13 9.28 -5.14 11.75
C VAL A 13 7.91 -5.75 11.54
N VAL A 14 7.46 -6.61 12.46
CA VAL A 14 6.11 -7.19 12.41
C VAL A 14 5.05 -6.10 12.51
N LEU A 15 5.23 -5.11 13.39
CA LEU A 15 4.32 -3.97 13.50
C LEU A 15 4.25 -3.13 12.23
N LEU A 16 5.40 -2.84 11.60
CA LEU A 16 5.47 -2.14 10.32
C LEU A 16 4.74 -2.93 9.22
N LEU A 17 4.98 -4.24 9.13
CA LEU A 17 4.32 -5.10 8.15
C LEU A 17 2.80 -5.14 8.36
N LEU A 18 2.35 -5.25 9.61
CA LEU A 18 0.91 -5.23 9.94
C LEU A 18 0.28 -3.88 9.58
N ALA A 19 0.99 -2.77 9.81
CA ALA A 19 0.52 -1.45 9.40
C ALA A 19 0.42 -1.33 7.87
N ASP A 20 1.41 -1.81 7.13
CA ASP A 20 1.38 -1.81 5.66
C ASP A 20 0.18 -2.65 5.14
N LEU A 21 -0.03 -3.85 5.70
CA LEU A 21 -1.15 -4.71 5.34
C LEU A 21 -2.51 -4.08 5.69
N LEU A 22 -2.60 -3.41 6.84
CA LEU A 22 -3.81 -2.69 7.25
C LEU A 22 -4.15 -1.58 6.25
N VAL A 23 -3.15 -0.78 5.86
CA VAL A 23 -3.34 0.31 4.89
C VAL A 23 -3.81 -0.26 3.55
N VAL A 24 -3.13 -1.26 3.01
CA VAL A 24 -3.51 -1.90 1.74
C VAL A 24 -4.92 -2.48 1.82
N GLY A 25 -5.25 -3.17 2.93
CA GLY A 25 -6.58 -3.72 3.16
C GLY A 25 -7.69 -2.65 3.23
N CYS A 26 -7.44 -1.54 3.93
CA CYS A 26 -8.39 -0.42 3.99
C CYS A 26 -8.63 0.21 2.62
N LEU A 27 -7.57 0.41 1.81
CA LEU A 27 -7.71 0.94 0.46
C LEU A 27 -8.49 -0.01 -0.46
N LEU A 28 -8.24 -1.32 -0.36
CA LEU A 28 -8.96 -2.34 -1.13
C LEU A 28 -10.43 -2.38 -0.74
N TRP A 29 -10.74 -2.33 0.55
CA TRP A 29 -12.10 -2.26 1.05
C TRP A 29 -12.83 -1.01 0.53
N GLY A 30 -12.17 0.15 0.57
CA GLY A 30 -12.70 1.40 0.02
C GLY A 30 -13.02 1.27 -1.48
N TYR A 31 -12.06 0.77 -2.27
CA TYR A 31 -12.24 0.56 -3.71
C TYR A 31 -13.39 -0.40 -4.03
N LEU A 32 -13.47 -1.55 -3.35
CA LEU A 32 -14.55 -2.53 -3.51
C LEU A 32 -15.92 -1.91 -3.20
N TRP A 33 -16.01 -1.12 -2.14
CA TRP A 33 -17.23 -0.43 -1.76
C TRP A 33 -17.66 0.61 -2.81
N THR A 34 -16.72 1.43 -3.30
CA THR A 34 -17.00 2.37 -4.40
C THR A 34 -17.40 1.67 -5.69
N GLY A 35 -16.73 0.57 -6.06
CA GLY A 35 -17.09 -0.19 -7.26
C GLY A 35 -18.47 -0.86 -7.14
N TRP A 36 -18.85 -1.28 -5.92
CA TRP A 36 -20.19 -1.78 -5.65
C TRP A 36 -21.24 -0.66 -5.81
N LEU A 37 -20.96 0.55 -5.29
CA LEU A 37 -21.82 1.73 -5.44
C LEU A 37 -21.96 2.19 -6.89
N ASP A 38 -20.87 2.21 -7.66
CA ASP A 38 -20.89 2.54 -9.09
C ASP A 38 -21.82 1.60 -9.87
N GLY A 39 -21.86 0.31 -9.50
CA GLY A 39 -22.75 -0.67 -10.12
C GLY A 39 -24.24 -0.40 -9.90
N TRP A 40 -24.62 0.35 -8.87
CA TRP A 40 -26.00 0.79 -8.66
C TRP A 40 -26.34 2.08 -9.39
N ASN A 41 -25.35 2.80 -9.90
CA ASN A 41 -25.49 4.17 -10.38
C ASN A 41 -25.11 4.29 -11.86
N GLU A 42 -25.67 3.40 -12.70
CA GLU A 42 -25.37 3.25 -14.13
C GLU A 42 -25.51 4.54 -14.99
N GLY A 43 -26.18 5.57 -14.46
CA GLY A 43 -26.33 6.87 -15.13
C GLY A 43 -25.16 7.85 -14.93
N HIS A 44 -24.19 7.53 -14.08
CA HIS A 44 -23.03 8.38 -13.78
C HIS A 44 -21.72 7.68 -14.17
N PRO A 45 -20.68 8.43 -14.59
CA PRO A 45 -19.38 7.84 -14.85
C PRO A 45 -18.81 7.22 -13.55
N PRO A 46 -18.25 5.99 -13.62
CA PRO A 46 -17.77 5.28 -12.44
C PRO A 46 -16.58 6.00 -11.79
N GLU A 47 -16.60 6.13 -10.47
CA GLU A 47 -15.55 6.80 -9.68
C GLU A 47 -14.42 5.85 -9.29
N ALA A 48 -14.68 4.53 -9.25
CA ALA A 48 -13.72 3.51 -8.82
C ALA A 48 -12.38 3.54 -9.58
N PRO A 49 -12.31 3.73 -10.92
CA PRO A 49 -11.03 3.80 -11.63
C PRO A 49 -10.17 5.01 -11.23
N GLY A 50 -10.81 6.15 -10.93
CA GLY A 50 -10.13 7.35 -10.43
C GLY A 50 -9.53 7.12 -9.05
N LEU A 51 -10.32 6.52 -8.16
CA LEU A 51 -9.92 6.17 -6.79
C LEU A 51 -8.75 5.17 -6.78
N ALA A 52 -8.79 4.16 -7.64
CA ALA A 52 -7.71 3.18 -7.80
C ALA A 52 -6.39 3.86 -8.21
N ARG A 53 -6.45 4.86 -9.11
CA ARG A 53 -5.26 5.59 -9.55
C ARG A 53 -4.66 6.44 -8.42
N GLU A 54 -5.50 7.03 -7.57
CA GLU A 54 -5.05 7.79 -6.42
C GLU A 54 -4.37 6.88 -5.39
N PHE A 55 -4.99 5.73 -5.09
CA PHE A 55 -4.47 4.73 -4.16
C PHE A 55 -3.14 4.14 -4.64
N MET A 56 -2.98 3.91 -5.94
CA MET A 56 -1.70 3.53 -6.55
C MET A 56 -0.60 4.55 -6.20
N TRP A 57 -0.87 5.86 -6.34
CA TRP A 57 0.12 6.89 -6.06
C TRP A 57 0.45 7.01 -4.57
N TYR A 58 -0.53 6.85 -3.68
CA TYR A 58 -0.27 6.82 -2.24
C TYR A 58 0.63 5.65 -1.84
N LEU A 59 0.37 4.46 -2.39
CA LEU A 59 1.18 3.26 -2.10
C LEU A 59 2.57 3.37 -2.73
N ALA A 60 2.69 3.87 -3.96
CA ALA A 60 3.98 4.09 -4.61
C ALA A 60 4.83 5.13 -3.87
N GLY A 61 4.23 6.26 -3.48
CA GLY A 61 4.90 7.29 -2.68
C GLY A 61 5.31 6.76 -1.29
N GLY A 62 4.41 6.05 -0.63
CA GLY A 62 4.68 5.39 0.65
C GLY A 62 5.87 4.43 0.55
N ALA A 63 5.91 3.59 -0.48
CA ALA A 63 7.01 2.65 -0.76
C ALA A 63 8.35 3.37 -0.90
N VAL A 64 8.40 4.46 -1.67
CA VAL A 64 9.64 5.22 -1.89
C VAL A 64 10.13 5.85 -0.59
N VAL A 65 9.23 6.45 0.20
CA VAL A 65 9.59 7.10 1.47
C VAL A 65 10.09 6.09 2.50
N THR A 66 9.38 4.98 2.69
CA THR A 66 9.77 3.96 3.69
C THR A 66 11.00 3.17 3.26
N ALA A 67 11.08 2.75 2.00
CA ALA A 67 12.26 2.04 1.49
C ALA A 67 13.50 2.93 1.48
N GLY A 68 13.35 4.21 1.10
CA GLY A 68 14.42 5.21 1.16
C GLY A 68 14.92 5.43 2.59
N ALA A 69 14.01 5.57 3.56
CA ALA A 69 14.37 5.69 4.98
C ALA A 69 15.12 4.45 5.47
N LEU A 70 14.64 3.23 5.19
CA LEU A 70 15.27 1.99 5.64
C LEU A 70 16.62 1.71 4.96
N ALA A 71 16.77 2.10 3.69
CA ALA A 71 18.03 2.05 2.97
C ALA A 71 19.07 2.99 3.60
N ALA A 72 18.68 4.22 3.95
CA ALA A 72 19.54 5.17 4.63
C ALA A 72 20.02 4.68 6.02
N PHE A 73 19.20 3.88 6.71
CA PHE A 73 19.59 3.25 7.98
C PHE A 73 20.41 1.95 7.83
N GLY A 74 20.80 1.56 6.61
CA GLY A 74 21.63 0.39 6.35
C GLY A 74 20.93 -0.96 6.58
N ARG A 75 19.60 -0.99 6.51
CA ARG A 75 18.81 -2.21 6.76
C ARG A 75 18.06 -2.68 5.50
N GLY A 76 18.83 -3.05 4.48
CA GLY A 76 18.32 -3.39 3.13
C GLY A 76 17.28 -4.52 3.07
N ALA A 77 17.32 -5.49 4.00
CA ALA A 77 16.31 -6.55 4.06
C ALA A 77 14.89 -5.99 4.33
N TYR A 78 14.77 -4.96 5.16
CA TYR A 78 13.48 -4.33 5.47
C TYR A 78 13.00 -3.44 4.33
N ALA A 79 13.91 -2.71 3.68
CA ALA A 79 13.57 -1.92 2.50
C ALA A 79 12.99 -2.80 1.38
N THR A 80 13.49 -4.02 1.24
CA THR A 80 13.01 -4.98 0.22
C THR A 80 11.58 -5.46 0.51
N VAL A 81 11.29 -5.87 1.74
CA VAL A 81 9.93 -6.31 2.12
C VAL A 81 8.91 -5.19 1.92
N GLN A 82 9.28 -3.97 2.30
CA GLN A 82 8.38 -2.83 2.19
C GLN A 82 8.13 -2.41 0.74
N LEU A 83 9.16 -2.46 -0.12
CA LEU A 83 9.00 -2.29 -1.57
C LEU A 83 8.10 -3.36 -2.19
N VAL A 84 8.22 -4.62 -1.77
CA VAL A 84 7.39 -5.71 -2.32
C VAL A 84 5.93 -5.54 -1.92
N VAL A 85 5.65 -5.20 -0.66
CA VAL A 85 4.28 -5.06 -0.16
C VAL A 85 3.60 -3.82 -0.73
N LEU A 86 4.20 -2.64 -0.57
CA LEU A 86 3.62 -1.38 -1.06
C LEU A 86 3.68 -1.31 -2.59
N GLY A 87 4.77 -1.77 -3.20
CA GLY A 87 4.90 -1.85 -4.66
C GLY A 87 3.94 -2.86 -5.28
N GLY A 88 3.72 -4.02 -4.65
CA GLY A 88 2.71 -4.98 -5.06
C GLY A 88 1.28 -4.44 -4.93
N GLY A 89 1.00 -3.73 -3.84
CA GLY A 89 -0.27 -3.01 -3.66
C GLY A 89 -0.48 -1.94 -4.75
N ALA A 90 0.53 -1.10 -5.00
CA ALA A 90 0.49 -0.10 -6.05
C ALA A 90 0.27 -0.72 -7.44
N ALA A 91 0.97 -1.82 -7.75
CA ALA A 91 0.78 -2.54 -9.01
C ALA A 91 -0.63 -3.11 -9.17
N THR A 92 -1.22 -3.61 -8.08
CA THR A 92 -2.61 -4.10 -8.07
C THR A 92 -3.58 -2.97 -8.40
N PHE A 93 -3.44 -1.81 -7.75
CA PHE A 93 -4.26 -0.64 -8.02
C PHE A 93 -4.01 -0.03 -9.41
N ALA A 94 -2.78 -0.10 -9.92
CA ALA A 94 -2.46 0.30 -11.28
C ALA A 94 -3.19 -0.58 -12.31
N ALA A 95 -3.21 -1.90 -12.09
CA ALA A 95 -3.92 -2.84 -12.95
C ALA A 95 -5.44 -2.62 -12.89
N LEU A 96 -5.99 -2.31 -11.72
CA LEU A 96 -7.41 -1.97 -11.55
C LEU A 96 -7.77 -0.65 -12.22
N ALA A 97 -6.93 0.37 -12.10
CA ALA A 97 -7.13 1.67 -12.77
C ALA A 97 -6.99 1.57 -14.31
N ALA A 98 -6.21 0.60 -14.81
CA ALA A 98 -6.03 0.34 -16.22
C ALA A 98 -7.14 -0.55 -16.84
N GLN A 99 -7.95 -1.21 -16.02
CA GLN A 99 -9.13 -1.91 -16.50
C GLN A 99 -10.14 -0.89 -17.00
N LYS A 100 -10.42 -0.97 -18.31
CA LYS A 100 -11.44 -0.16 -18.95
C LYS A 100 -12.81 -0.61 -18.40
N PRO A 101 -13.70 0.32 -18.01
CA PRO A 101 -15.07 -0.04 -17.63
C PRO A 101 -15.81 -0.70 -18.79
#